data_AF-A0A453A9U4-F1
#
_entry.id   AF-A0A453A9U4-F1
#
_cell.length_a   1.000
_cell.length_b   1.000
_cell.length_c   1.000
_cell.angle_alpha   90.00
_cell.angle_beta   90.00
_cell.angle_gamma   90.00
#
_symmetry.space_group_name_H-M   'P 1'
#
loop_
_entity.id
_entity.type
_entity.pdbx_description
1 polymer ?
#
loop_
_entity_poly.entity_id
_entity_poly.type
_entity_poly.pdbx_seq_one_letter_code
_entity_poly.pdbx_strand_id
1 'polypeptide(L)'
;MKENGQTVFLVAENTTGIGASEREAISQLNKLSANGLKKLMREHELDAIVTPNNAASSVLAIDGLPAITVPAGYGKLGVPFGLCFSGLRGYEPRLIEMAYAFEHVTMARKMPTFLP
;
A
#
# COMPACT_ATOMS: atom_id res chain seq x y z
N MET A 1 -20.49 23.32 6.32
CA MET A 1 -19.84 23.18 7.65
C MET A 1 -19.99 21.79 8.30
N LYS A 2 -20.47 20.74 7.60
CA LYS A 2 -20.57 19.35 8.13
C LYS A 2 -19.37 18.45 7.78
N GLU A 3 -18.33 18.99 7.15
CA GLU A 3 -17.26 18.19 6.54
C GLU A 3 -16.11 17.83 7.51
N ASN A 4 -16.05 18.44 8.70
CA ASN A 4 -14.95 18.20 9.66
C ASN A 4 -15.48 17.66 11.02
N GLY A 5 -16.36 16.66 10.98
CA GLY A 5 -16.90 16.02 12.21
C GLY A 5 -15.89 15.08 12.89
N GLN A 6 -16.05 14.85 14.19
CA GLN A 6 -15.19 13.95 14.98
C GLN A 6 -15.76 12.53 15.17
N THR A 7 -16.66 12.07 14.29
CA THR A 7 -17.39 10.81 14.48
C THR A 7 -16.47 9.61 14.69
N VAL A 8 -15.39 9.48 13.91
CA VAL A 8 -14.44 8.36 14.07
C VAL A 8 -13.77 8.40 15.44
N PHE A 9 -13.37 9.58 15.92
CA PHE A 9 -12.77 9.73 17.25
C PHE A 9 -13.76 9.44 18.37
N LEU A 10 -15.01 9.91 18.26
CA LEU A 10 -16.06 9.63 19.25
C LEU A 10 -16.42 8.14 19.30
N VAL A 11 -16.47 7.46 18.14
CA VAL A 11 -16.67 6.01 18.08
C VAL A 11 -15.48 5.27 18.70
N ALA A 12 -14.25 5.70 18.42
CA ALA A 12 -13.03 5.12 18.99
C ALA A 12 -12.97 5.28 20.53
N GLU A 13 -13.28 6.47 21.04
CA GLU A 13 -13.34 6.77 22.48
C GLU A 13 -14.38 5.90 23.19
N ASN A 14 -15.51 5.61 22.52
CA ASN A 14 -16.57 4.78 23.07
C ASN A 14 -16.29 3.26 22.95
N THR A 15 -15.09 2.85 22.53
CA THR A 15 -14.67 1.44 22.57
C THR A 15 -14.12 1.05 23.94
N THR A 16 -14.05 -0.24 24.22
CA THR A 16 -13.48 -0.78 25.46
C THR A 16 -12.05 -1.29 25.29
N GLY A 17 -11.38 -0.88 24.21
CA GLY A 17 -10.01 -1.32 23.87
C GLY A 17 -9.96 -2.70 23.20
N ILE A 18 -8.85 -3.43 23.38
CA ILE A 18 -8.59 -4.71 22.71
C ILE A 18 -9.15 -5.88 23.55
N GLY A 19 -10.36 -6.32 23.19
CA GLY A 19 -11.07 -7.45 23.77
C GLY A 19 -10.89 -8.76 22.99
N ALA A 20 -11.83 -9.70 23.18
CA ALA A 20 -11.79 -11.02 22.54
C ALA A 20 -12.01 -10.93 21.02
N SER A 21 -12.98 -10.11 20.59
CA SER A 21 -13.30 -9.91 19.17
C SER A 21 -12.14 -9.29 18.40
N GLU A 22 -11.47 -8.29 18.97
CA GLU A 22 -10.32 -7.62 18.35
C GLU A 22 -9.12 -8.57 18.23
N ARG A 23 -8.87 -9.40 19.26
CA ARG A 23 -7.80 -10.41 19.21
C ARG A 23 -8.09 -11.50 18.17
N GLU A 24 -9.34 -11.93 18.05
CA GLU A 24 -9.74 -12.87 17.00
C GLU A 24 -9.54 -12.24 15.61
N ALA A 25 -9.95 -10.99 15.42
CA ALA A 25 -9.73 -10.26 14.18
C ALA A 25 -8.23 -10.16 13.84
N ILE A 26 -7.37 -9.79 14.80
CA ILE A 26 -5.91 -9.76 14.63
C ILE A 26 -5.37 -11.15 14.23
N SER A 27 -5.83 -12.21 14.90
CA SER A 27 -5.46 -13.60 14.57
C SER A 27 -5.82 -13.96 13.13
N GLN A 28 -7.02 -13.58 12.67
CA GLN A 28 -7.45 -13.81 11.29
C GLN A 28 -6.64 -12.98 10.28
N LEU A 29 -6.34 -11.70 10.58
CA LEU A 29 -5.48 -10.86 9.75
C LEU A 29 -4.08 -11.46 9.60
N ASN A 30 -3.49 -11.97 10.69
CA ASN A 30 -2.20 -12.65 10.65
C ASN A 30 -2.23 -13.90 9.77
N LYS A 31 -3.31 -14.71 9.86
CA LYS A 31 -3.51 -15.88 8.99
C LYS A 31 -3.65 -15.48 7.52
N LEU A 32 -4.42 -14.42 7.23
CA LEU A 32 -4.60 -13.89 5.87
C LEU A 32 -3.27 -13.41 5.29
N SER A 33 -2.44 -12.72 6.07
CA SER A 33 -1.12 -12.28 5.59
C SER A 33 -0.19 -13.47 5.33
N ALA A 34 -0.11 -14.42 6.26
CA ALA A 34 0.75 -15.60 6.16
C ALA A 34 0.38 -16.49 4.95
N ASN A 35 -0.91 -16.72 4.74
CA ASN A 35 -1.44 -17.60 3.69
C ASN A 35 -1.78 -16.88 2.39
N GLY A 36 -1.77 -15.54 2.37
CA GLY A 36 -2.03 -14.71 1.22
C GLY A 36 -0.72 -14.31 0.53
N LEU A 37 -0.42 -13.01 0.55
CA LEU A 37 0.69 -12.43 -0.21
C LEU A 37 2.04 -13.09 0.09
N LYS A 38 2.34 -13.38 1.36
CA LYS A 38 3.63 -14.00 1.74
C LYS A 38 3.77 -15.41 1.20
N LYS A 39 2.67 -16.15 1.10
CA LYS A 39 2.64 -17.48 0.52
C LYS A 39 2.83 -17.39 -0.99
N LEU A 40 2.02 -16.55 -1.66
CA LEU A 40 2.10 -16.30 -3.09
C LEU A 40 3.53 -15.95 -3.55
N MET A 41 4.18 -15.00 -2.87
CA MET A 41 5.54 -14.59 -3.21
C MET A 41 6.56 -15.72 -3.07
N ARG A 42 6.41 -16.58 -2.06
CA ARG A 42 7.35 -17.69 -1.83
C ARG A 42 7.13 -18.86 -2.77
N GLU A 43 5.88 -19.23 -3.02
CA GLU A 43 5.55 -20.36 -3.90
C GLU A 43 5.91 -20.08 -5.36
N HIS A 44 5.88 -18.82 -5.77
CA HIS A 44 6.22 -18.39 -7.14
C HIS A 44 7.58 -17.71 -7.25
N GLU A 45 8.40 -17.74 -6.19
CA GLU A 45 9.75 -17.15 -6.17
C GLU A 45 9.78 -15.70 -6.69
N LEU A 46 8.79 -14.89 -6.29
CA LEU A 46 8.62 -13.53 -6.78
C LEU A 46 9.55 -12.56 -6.06
N ASP A 47 10.17 -11.67 -6.84
CA ASP A 47 11.02 -10.62 -6.30
C ASP A 47 10.22 -9.38 -5.87
N ALA A 48 9.04 -9.16 -6.45
CA ALA A 48 8.11 -8.12 -6.07
C ALA A 48 6.69 -8.41 -6.57
N ILE A 49 5.71 -7.73 -5.98
CA ILE A 49 4.40 -7.50 -6.58
C ILE A 49 4.27 -6.04 -7.00
N VAL A 50 3.45 -5.79 -8.03
CA VAL A 50 3.20 -4.43 -8.53
C VAL A 50 1.70 -4.18 -8.56
N THR A 51 1.26 -3.05 -7.99
CA THR A 51 -0.16 -2.67 -8.00
C THR A 51 -0.34 -1.18 -8.33
N PRO A 52 -1.49 -0.76 -8.88
CA PRO A 52 -1.79 0.65 -9.08
C PRO A 52 -2.00 1.37 -7.75
N ASN A 53 -1.35 2.52 -7.58
CA ASN A 53 -1.52 3.40 -6.43
C ASN A 53 -1.44 2.64 -5.09
N ASN A 54 -2.47 2.74 -4.25
CA ASN A 54 -2.54 2.10 -2.93
C ASN A 54 -3.40 0.82 -2.94
N ALA A 55 -3.64 0.18 -4.08
CA ALA A 55 -4.58 -0.94 -4.18
C ALA A 55 -4.26 -2.11 -3.23
N ALA A 56 -2.98 -2.32 -2.89
CA ALA A 56 -2.56 -3.35 -1.93
C ALA A 56 -2.37 -2.87 -0.49
N SER A 57 -2.55 -1.58 -0.17
CA SER A 57 -2.09 -0.99 1.10
C SER A 57 -2.61 -1.71 2.34
N SER A 58 -3.88 -2.11 2.35
CA SER A 58 -4.48 -2.81 3.49
C SER A 58 -3.86 -4.18 3.73
N VAL A 59 -3.51 -4.93 2.68
CA VAL A 59 -2.88 -6.25 2.80
C VAL A 59 -1.42 -6.12 3.24
N LEU A 60 -0.71 -5.13 2.71
CA LEU A 60 0.69 -4.86 3.06
C LEU A 60 0.84 -4.38 4.51
N ALA A 61 -0.09 -3.53 4.96
CA ALA A 61 -0.05 -2.95 6.29
C ALA A 61 -0.25 -3.97 7.42
N ILE A 62 -0.98 -5.07 7.19
CA ILE A 62 -1.26 -6.09 8.22
C ILE A 62 0.03 -6.64 8.83
N ASP A 63 1.01 -6.99 7.99
CA ASP A 63 2.29 -7.57 8.43
C ASP A 63 3.47 -6.61 8.23
N GLY A 64 3.19 -5.33 7.97
CA GLY A 64 4.20 -4.30 7.76
C GLY A 64 5.19 -4.63 6.64
N LEU A 65 4.67 -5.04 5.48
CA LEU A 65 5.46 -5.35 4.29
C LEU A 65 5.92 -4.05 3.60
N PRO A 66 7.18 -3.99 3.12
CA PRO A 66 7.72 -2.79 2.49
C PRO A 66 7.04 -2.53 1.15
N ALA A 67 6.84 -1.25 0.84
CA ALA A 67 6.24 -0.80 -0.41
C ALA A 67 6.81 0.56 -0.83
N ILE A 68 7.02 0.75 -2.14
CA ILE A 68 7.47 2.01 -2.74
C ILE A 68 6.62 2.31 -3.97
N THR A 69 6.06 3.53 -4.04
CA THR A 69 5.26 3.96 -5.19
C THR A 69 6.03 5.00 -6.00
N VAL A 70 6.14 4.78 -7.30
CA VAL A 70 6.76 5.74 -8.25
C VAL A 70 5.74 6.18 -9.30
N PRO A 71 5.85 7.42 -9.84
CA PRO A 71 4.96 7.90 -10.89
C PRO A 71 5.00 6.99 -12.11
N ALA A 72 3.83 6.63 -12.64
CA ALA A 72 3.72 5.73 -13.79
C ALA A 72 2.98 6.35 -14.97
N GLY A 73 2.25 7.44 -14.75
CA GLY A 73 1.63 8.20 -15.83
C GLY A 73 0.45 9.03 -15.36
N TYR A 74 -0.41 9.36 -16.31
CA TYR A 74 -1.57 10.21 -16.11
C TYR A 74 -2.78 9.60 -16.83
N GLY A 75 -3.95 9.65 -16.18
CA GLY A 75 -5.22 9.30 -16.80
C GLY A 75 -5.64 10.32 -17.86
N LYS A 76 -6.74 10.03 -18.57
CA LYS A 76 -7.26 10.89 -19.66
C LYS A 76 -7.51 12.34 -19.24
N LEU A 77 -7.86 12.56 -17.97
CA LEU A 77 -8.13 13.88 -17.39
C LEU A 77 -6.88 14.54 -16.78
N GLY A 78 -5.68 13.99 -17.01
CA GLY A 78 -4.44 14.51 -16.44
C GLY A 78 -4.22 14.17 -14.95
N VAL A 79 -5.02 13.26 -14.38
CA VAL A 79 -4.84 12.80 -12.99
C VAL A 79 -3.65 11.84 -12.91
N PRO A 80 -2.62 12.11 -12.09
CA PRO A 80 -1.47 11.24 -11.97
C PRO A 80 -1.85 9.89 -11.33
N PHE A 81 -1.17 8.82 -11.74
CA PHE A 81 -1.19 7.54 -11.04
C PHE A 81 0.23 6.99 -10.92
N GLY A 82 0.45 6.18 -9.89
CA GLY A 82 1.70 5.49 -9.63
C GLY A 82 1.58 3.98 -9.72
N LEU A 83 2.73 3.33 -9.84
CA LEU A 83 2.88 1.90 -9.59
C LEU A 83 3.58 1.70 -8.25
N CYS A 84 2.97 0.88 -7.40
CA CYS A 84 3.46 0.50 -6.10
C CYS A 84 4.12 -0.87 -6.20
N PHE A 85 5.43 -0.90 -5.98
CA PHE A 85 6.25 -2.10 -5.86
C PHE A 85 6.28 -2.51 -4.39
N SER A 86 6.04 -3.78 -4.09
CA SER A 86 6.10 -4.30 -2.73
C SER A 86 6.70 -5.69 -2.69
N GLY A 87 7.24 -6.08 -1.53
CA GLY A 87 7.87 -7.37 -1.35
C GLY A 87 7.79 -7.87 0.09
N LEU A 88 8.55 -8.92 0.37
CA LEU A 88 8.68 -9.45 1.72
C LEU A 88 9.49 -8.50 2.61
N ARG A 89 9.37 -8.67 3.94
CA ARG A 89 10.20 -7.95 4.90
C ARG A 89 11.69 -8.12 4.56
N GLY A 90 12.45 -7.01 4.55
CA GLY A 90 13.86 -7.00 4.18
C GLY A 90 14.15 -6.77 2.69
N TYR A 91 13.12 -6.66 1.85
CA TYR A 91 13.28 -6.41 0.41
C TYR A 91 13.47 -4.93 0.05
N GLU A 92 13.53 -4.02 1.03
CA GLU A 92 13.67 -2.58 0.83
C GLU A 92 14.78 -2.21 -0.17
N PRO A 93 16.02 -2.77 -0.09
CA PRO A 93 17.06 -2.46 -1.07
C PRO A 93 16.68 -2.88 -2.50
N ARG A 94 16.13 -4.09 -2.68
CA ARG A 94 15.68 -4.60 -3.99
C ARG A 94 14.54 -3.77 -4.57
N LEU A 95 13.60 -3.35 -3.72
CA LEU A 95 12.50 -2.50 -4.14
C LEU A 95 12.99 -1.12 -4.61
N ILE A 96 14.01 -0.55 -3.96
CA ILE A 96 14.65 0.69 -4.40
C ILE A 96 15.31 0.50 -5.77
N GLU A 97 16.03 -0.60 -5.99
CA GLU A 97 16.64 -0.92 -7.29
C GLU A 97 15.60 -1.00 -8.41
N MET A 98 14.50 -1.74 -8.18
CA MET A 98 13.42 -1.88 -9.15
C MET A 98 12.71 -0.56 -9.43
N ALA A 99 12.38 0.19 -8.38
CA ALA A 99 11.73 1.49 -8.50
C ALA A 99 12.61 2.50 -9.26
N TYR A 100 13.91 2.52 -8.96
CA TYR A 100 14.90 3.36 -9.63
C TYR A 100 15.02 3.00 -11.12
N ALA A 101 15.14 1.71 -11.44
CA ALA A 101 15.20 1.26 -12.83
C ALA A 101 13.92 1.65 -13.60
N PHE A 102 12.75 1.45 -13.00
CA PHE A 102 11.47 1.85 -13.59
C PHE A 102 11.38 3.38 -13.79
N GLU A 103 11.75 4.16 -12.78
CA GLU A 103 11.73 5.63 -12.85
C GLU A 103 12.65 6.13 -13.97
N HIS A 104 13.88 5.61 -14.08
CA HIS A 104 14.84 6.04 -15.08
C HIS A 104 14.48 5.68 -16.51
N VAL A 105 13.80 4.55 -16.74
CA VAL A 105 13.35 4.16 -18.07
C VAL A 105 12.10 4.96 -18.48
N THR A 106 11.19 5.22 -17.54
CA THR A 106 9.90 5.83 -17.87
C THR A 106 9.91 7.35 -17.81
N MET A 107 10.66 7.94 -16.86
CA MET A 107 10.67 9.37 -16.56
C MET A 107 9.25 9.96 -16.53
N ALA A 108 8.29 9.20 -16.00
CA ALA A 108 6.87 9.46 -16.22
C ALA A 108 6.36 10.74 -15.54
N ARG A 109 7.06 11.24 -14.52
CA ARG A 109 6.67 12.43 -13.75
C ARG A 109 6.77 13.69 -14.61
N LYS A 110 5.68 14.47 -14.65
CA LYS A 110 5.63 15.82 -15.23
C LYS A 110 5.40 16.85 -14.14
N MET A 111 5.91 18.07 -14.35
CA MET A 111 5.59 19.20 -13.47
C MET A 111 4.10 19.52 -13.58
N PRO A 112 3.39 19.72 -12.45
CA PRO A 112 2.00 20.15 -12.49
C PRO A 112 1.90 21.56 -13.07
N THR A 113 0.86 21.81 -13.85
CA THR A 113 0.50 23.14 -14.34
C THR A 113 -0.75 23.61 -13.59
N PHE A 114 -0.77 24.86 -13.15
CA PHE A 114 -1.99 25.47 -12.66
C PHE A 114 -2.93 25.74 -13.83
N LEU A 115 -4.23 25.56 -13.62
CA LEU A 115 -5.21 26.14 -14.53
C LEU A 115 -5.08 27.67 -14.39
N PRO A 116 -4.99 28.43 -15.50
CA PRO A 116 -4.95 29.88 -15.46
C PRO A 116 -6.23 30.47 -14.84
#